data_AF-A0A4Y2B5N5-F1
#
_entry.id   AF-A0A4Y2B5N5-F1
#
_cell.length_a   1.000
_cell.length_b   1.000
_cell.length_c   1.000
_cell.angle_alpha   90.00
_cell.angle_beta   90.00
_cell.angle_gamma   90.00
#
_symmetry.space_group_name_H-M   'P 1'
#
loop_
_entity.id
_entity.type
_entity.pdbx_description
1 polymer ?
#
loop_
_entity_poly.entity_id
_entity_poly.type
_entity_poly.pdbx_seq_one_letter_code
_entity_poly.pdbx_strand_id
1 'polypeptide(L)'
;MSIFAGARKCDLKILAEELGEKVDDSHKLKDLKKMILSSKEYDEKCAKEWLNAIINERKEREKNERRNEEIAEQKRQEEITEQKRQEEIAERKR
;
A
#
# COMPACT_ATOMS: atom_id res chain seq x y z
N MET A 1 -11.48 -8.39 20.85
CA MET A 1 -10.74 -7.52 19.91
C MET A 1 -11.32 -7.76 18.53
N SER A 2 -11.51 -6.73 17.70
CA SER A 2 -11.99 -6.93 16.32
C SER A 2 -10.84 -7.39 15.42
N ILE A 3 -11.02 -8.49 14.68
CA ILE A 3 -10.01 -8.98 13.72
C ILE A 3 -9.75 -7.98 12.58
N PHE A 4 -10.70 -7.08 12.32
CA PHE A 4 -10.63 -6.11 11.21
C PHE A 4 -9.99 -4.77 11.61
N ALA A 5 -9.29 -4.70 12.74
CA ALA A 5 -8.62 -3.48 13.18
C ALA A 5 -7.49 -3.09 12.20
N GLY A 6 -7.51 -1.84 11.72
CA GLY A 6 -6.52 -1.34 10.76
C GLY A 6 -6.71 -1.79 9.30
N ALA A 7 -7.71 -2.63 9.03
CA ALA A 7 -8.07 -3.07 7.68
C ALA A 7 -8.85 -1.98 6.91
N ARG A 8 -8.49 -1.80 5.64
CA ARG A 8 -9.18 -0.97 4.65
C ARG A 8 -10.17 -1.82 3.84
N LYS A 9 -11.05 -1.14 3.10
CA LYS A 9 -12.03 -1.80 2.21
C LYS A 9 -11.36 -2.72 1.18
N CYS A 10 -10.21 -2.31 0.62
CA CYS A 10 -9.45 -3.14 -0.32
C CYS A 10 -8.91 -4.41 0.32
N ASP A 11 -8.37 -4.35 1.54
CA ASP A 11 -7.87 -5.55 2.22
C ASP A 11 -8.99 -6.56 2.50
N LEU A 12 -10.18 -6.08 2.87
CA LEU A 12 -11.33 -6.96 3.13
C LEU A 12 -11.89 -7.59 1.85
N LYS A 13 -11.78 -6.92 0.70
CA LYS A 13 -12.15 -7.54 -0.59
C LYS A 13 -11.23 -8.71 -0.91
N ILE A 14 -9.92 -8.50 -0.78
CA ILE A 14 -8.91 -9.56 -1.01
C ILE A 14 -9.20 -10.74 -0.07
N LEU A 15 -9.40 -10.49 1.23
CA LEU A 15 -9.70 -11.56 2.17
C LEU A 15 -11.01 -12.32 1.82
N ALA A 16 -12.04 -11.63 1.37
CA ALA A 16 -13.29 -12.27 0.96
C ALA A 16 -13.09 -13.12 -0.30
N GLU A 17 -12.33 -12.65 -1.30
CA GLU A 17 -11.98 -13.41 -2.50
C GLU A 17 -11.17 -14.67 -2.16
N GLU A 18 -10.21 -14.58 -1.24
CA GLU A 18 -9.44 -15.74 -0.74
C GLU A 18 -10.33 -16.77 -0.03
N LEU A 19 -11.42 -16.31 0.62
CA LEU A 19 -12.44 -17.19 1.22
C LEU A 19 -13.46 -17.71 0.20
N GLY A 20 -13.25 -17.46 -1.10
CA GLY A 20 -14.12 -17.91 -2.19
C GLY A 20 -15.40 -17.09 -2.39
N GLU A 21 -15.53 -15.96 -1.69
CA GLU A 21 -16.68 -15.07 -1.82
C GLU A 21 -16.53 -14.16 -3.05
N LYS A 22 -17.64 -13.93 -3.77
CA LYS A 22 -17.66 -12.98 -4.88
C LYS A 22 -17.92 -11.58 -4.34
N VAL A 23 -16.94 -10.69 -4.46
CA VAL A 23 -17.05 -9.29 -4.06
C VAL A 23 -17.04 -8.37 -5.27
N ASP A 24 -17.70 -7.22 -5.14
CA ASP A 24 -17.66 -6.15 -6.13
C ASP A 24 -17.35 -4.80 -5.46
N ASP A 25 -17.16 -3.76 -6.27
CA ASP A 25 -16.82 -2.43 -5.80
C ASP A 25 -17.94 -1.73 -5.03
N SER A 26 -19.20 -2.11 -5.27
CA SER A 26 -20.39 -1.54 -4.65
C SER A 26 -20.59 -1.99 -3.20
N HIS A 27 -20.05 -3.16 -2.83
CA HIS A 27 -20.15 -3.70 -1.47
C HIS A 27 -19.64 -2.70 -0.43
N LYS A 28 -20.41 -2.44 0.63
CA LYS A 28 -19.96 -1.56 1.71
C LYS A 28 -19.01 -2.32 2.63
N LEU A 29 -18.20 -1.59 3.39
CA LEU A 29 -17.28 -2.18 4.38
C LEU A 29 -18.00 -3.10 5.36
N LYS A 30 -19.22 -2.73 5.78
CA LYS A 30 -20.04 -3.54 6.69
C LYS A 30 -20.48 -4.86 6.04
N ASP A 31 -20.81 -4.83 4.75
CA ASP A 31 -21.27 -6.01 4.00
C ASP A 31 -20.12 -6.99 3.80
N LEU A 32 -18.93 -6.50 3.44
CA LEU A 32 -17.70 -7.32 3.33
C LEU A 32 -17.37 -8.02 4.65
N LYS A 33 -17.42 -7.30 5.77
CA LYS A 33 -17.21 -7.91 7.10
C LYS A 33 -18.22 -9.00 7.39
N LYS A 34 -19.48 -8.78 7.04
CA LYS A 34 -20.55 -9.77 7.24
C LYS A 34 -20.33 -10.99 6.35
N MET A 35 -19.95 -10.81 5.08
CA MET A 35 -19.65 -11.91 4.16
C MET A 35 -18.51 -12.78 4.66
N ILE A 36 -17.37 -12.18 5.04
CA ILE A 36 -16.21 -12.88 5.61
C ILE A 36 -16.62 -13.73 6.81
N LEU A 37 -17.33 -13.14 7.77
CA LEU A 37 -17.79 -13.83 8.99
C LEU A 37 -18.86 -14.90 8.71
N SER A 38 -19.51 -14.87 7.55
CA SER A 38 -20.56 -15.82 7.17
C SER A 38 -20.06 -16.90 6.22
N SER A 39 -18.79 -16.83 5.78
CA SER A 39 -18.19 -17.83 4.90
C SER A 39 -18.08 -19.18 5.61
N LYS A 40 -18.32 -20.27 4.89
CA LYS A 40 -18.24 -21.63 5.42
C LYS A 40 -16.80 -22.01 5.81
N GLU A 41 -15.82 -21.43 5.12
CA GLU A 41 -14.39 -21.67 5.32
C GLU A 41 -13.78 -20.69 6.32
N TYR A 42 -14.60 -19.87 6.99
CA TYR A 42 -14.11 -18.88 7.94
C TYR A 42 -13.56 -19.54 9.20
N ASP A 43 -12.23 -19.52 9.32
CA ASP A 43 -11.52 -19.73 10.58
C ASP A 43 -10.97 -18.38 11.07
N GLU A 44 -11.29 -17.98 12.29
CA GLU A 44 -10.91 -16.67 12.83
C GLU A 44 -9.39 -16.47 12.89
N LYS A 45 -8.64 -17.52 13.25
CA LYS A 45 -7.19 -17.43 13.39
C LYS A 45 -6.53 -17.31 12.02
N CYS A 46 -6.92 -18.17 11.07
CA CYS A 46 -6.47 -18.10 9.70
C CYS A 46 -6.83 -16.73 9.09
N ALA A 47 -8.10 -16.32 9.13
CA ALA A 47 -8.54 -15.05 8.57
C ALA A 47 -7.75 -13.85 9.14
N LYS A 48 -7.42 -13.88 10.44
CA LYS A 48 -6.59 -12.86 11.07
C LYS A 48 -5.14 -12.88 10.57
N GLU A 49 -4.51 -14.06 10.44
CA GLU A 49 -3.15 -14.19 9.92
C GLU A 49 -3.06 -13.72 8.46
N TRP A 50 -4.01 -14.15 7.62
CA TRP A 50 -4.14 -13.72 6.23
C TRP A 50 -4.36 -12.21 6.11
N LEU A 51 -5.27 -11.64 6.91
CA LEU A 51 -5.52 -10.20 6.89
C LEU A 51 -4.29 -9.38 7.31
N ASN A 52 -3.54 -9.87 8.29
CA ASN A 52 -2.29 -9.22 8.70
C ASN A 52 -1.24 -9.26 7.58
N ALA A 53 -1.14 -10.35 6.83
CA ALA A 53 -0.26 -10.45 5.67
C ALA A 53 -0.64 -9.42 4.61
N ILE A 54 -1.92 -9.35 4.23
CA ILE A 54 -2.44 -8.37 3.24
C ILE A 54 -2.14 -6.92 3.68
N ILE A 55 -2.40 -6.60 4.96
CA ILE A 55 -2.13 -5.25 5.51
C ILE A 55 -0.64 -4.95 5.48
N ASN A 56 0.22 -5.90 5.85
CA ASN A 56 1.67 -5.72 5.88
C ASN A 56 2.22 -5.52 4.47
N GLU A 57 1.82 -6.35 3.51
CA GLU A 57 2.26 -6.23 2.12
C GLU A 57 1.94 -4.86 1.53
N ARG A 58 0.74 -4.35 1.75
CA ARG A 58 0.39 -3.04 1.21
C ARG A 58 1.04 -1.89 1.98
N LYS A 59 1.32 -2.02 3.28
CA LYS A 59 2.18 -1.06 4.01
C LYS A 59 3.61 -1.05 3.48
N GLU A 60 4.19 -2.22 3.19
CA GLU A 60 5.53 -2.32 2.61
C GLU A 60 5.58 -1.74 1.20
N ARG A 61 4.54 -1.95 0.38
CA ARG A 61 4.42 -1.30 -0.93
C ARG A 61 4.38 0.22 -0.82
N GLU A 62 3.51 0.76 0.02
CA GLU A 62 3.39 2.20 0.27
C GLU A 62 4.68 2.83 0.84
N LYS A 63 5.47 2.05 1.58
CA LYS A 63 6.77 2.47 2.10
C LYS A 63 7.85 2.45 1.02
N ASN A 64 7.87 1.43 0.19
CA ASN A 64 8.82 1.32 -0.93
C ASN A 64 8.56 2.40 -1.99
N GLU A 65 7.31 2.71 -2.28
CA GLU A 65 6.93 3.81 -3.18
C GLU A 65 7.47 5.14 -2.66
N ARG A 66 7.21 5.47 -1.39
CA ARG A 66 7.75 6.70 -0.75
C ARG A 66 9.27 6.76 -0.77
N ARG A 67 9.95 5.65 -0.47
CA ARG A 67 11.42 5.61 -0.52
C ARG A 67 11.95 5.82 -1.94
N ASN A 68 11.28 5.26 -2.95
CA ASN A 68 11.66 5.46 -4.35
C ASN A 68 11.43 6.91 -4.79
N GLU A 69 10.34 7.53 -4.35
CA GLU A 69 10.06 8.95 -4.60
C GLU A 69 11.12 9.86 -3.97
N GLU A 70 11.51 9.61 -2.71
CA GLU A 70 12.57 10.35 -2.02
C GLU A 70 13.92 10.23 -2.76
N ILE A 71 14.29 9.02 -3.21
CA ILE A 71 15.52 8.81 -3.98
C ILE A 71 15.46 9.54 -5.32
N ALA A 72 14.31 9.51 -6.01
CA ALA A 72 14.14 10.21 -7.27
C ALA A 72 14.21 11.73 -7.09
N GLU A 73 13.66 12.27 -6.00
CA GLU A 73 13.74 13.68 -5.66
C GLU A 73 15.17 14.13 -5.32
N GLN A 74 15.89 13.35 -4.52
CA GLN A 74 17.30 13.61 -4.22
C GLN A 74 18.14 13.68 -5.50
N LYS A 75 17.98 12.73 -6.42
CA LYS A 75 18.70 12.73 -7.71
C LYS A 75 18.40 13.97 -8.55
N ARG A 76 17.13 14.39 -8.62
CA ARG A 76 16.75 15.63 -9.33
C ARG A 76 17.43 16.86 -8.71
N GLN A 77 17.47 16.92 -7.38
CA GLN A 77 18.08 18.04 -6.68
C GLN A 77 19.61 18.08 -6.88
N GLU A 78 20.26 16.92 -6.88
CA GLU A 78 21.69 16.80 -7.20
C GLU A 78 21.98 17.25 -8.63
N GLU A 79 21.17 16.82 -9.61
CA GLU A 79 21.31 17.23 -11.01
C GLU A 79 21.19 18.75 -11.20
N ILE A 80 20.18 19.37 -10.58
CA ILE A 80 20.00 20.83 -10.60
C ILE A 80 21.20 21.54 -9.96
N THR A 81 21.72 21.00 -8.86
CA THR A 81 22.86 21.59 -8.14
C THR A 81 24.13 21.51 -8.97
N GLU A 82 24.38 20.37 -9.62
CA GLU A 82 25.54 20.19 -10.50
C GLU A 82 25.44 21.07 -11.75
N GLN A 83 24.26 21.18 -12.37
CA GLN A 83 24.03 22.09 -13.50
C GLN A 83 24.37 23.54 -13.14
N LYS A 84 23.86 24.05 -12.00
CA LYS A 84 24.17 25.40 -11.52
C LYS A 84 25.66 25.61 -11.30
N ARG A 85 26.35 24.62 -10.74
CA ARG A 85 27.80 24.68 -10.54
C ARG A 85 28.55 24.74 -11.87
N GLN A 86 28.12 23.99 -12.88
CA GLN A 86 28.72 24.03 -14.21
C GLN A 86 28.48 25.38 -14.91
N GLU A 87 27.28 25.93 -14.80
CA GLU A 87 26.95 27.26 -15.32
C GLU A 87 27.83 28.35 -14.68
N GLU A 88 27.99 28.33 -13.36
CA GLU A 88 28.85 29.29 -12.64
C GLU A 88 30.32 29.19 -13.10
N ILE A 89 30.84 27.97 -13.28
CA ILE A 89 32.20 27.76 -13.80
C ILE A 89 32.34 28.27 -15.23
N ALA A 90 31.32 28.06 -16.08
CA ALA A 90 31.31 28.53 -17.46
C ALA A 90 31.27 30.07 -17.53
N GLU A 91 30.49 30.71 -16.66
CA GLU A 91 30.39 32.17 -16.58
C GLU A 91 31.71 32.82 -16.14
N ARG A 92 32.39 32.25 -15.13
CA ARG A 92 33.71 32.75 -14.67
C ARG A 92 34.84 32.61 -15.70
N LYS A 93 34.69 31.74 -16.69
CA LYS A 93 35.67 31.53 -17.77
C LYS A 93 35.44 32.42 -18.99
N ARG A 94 34.36 33.21 -18.99
CA ARG A 94 33.96 34.09 -20.09
C ARG A 94 34.49 35.50 -19.90
#